data_AF-A0A8T3M353-F1
#
_entry.id   AF-A0A8T3M353-F1
#
_cell.length_a   1.000
_cell.length_b   1.000
_cell.length_c   1.000
_cell.angle_alpha   90.00
_cell.angle_beta   90.00
_cell.angle_gamma   90.00
#
_symmetry.space_group_name_H-M   'P 1'
#
loop_
_entity.id
_entity.type
_entity.pdbx_description
1 polymer ?
#
loop_
_entity_poly.entity_id
_entity_poly.type
_entity_poly.pdbx_seq_one_letter_code
_entity_poly.pdbx_strand_id
1 'polypeptide(L)'
;GYFVEGLGGAQFALPGAVDRLRSERADPSGERPSEARTLVLAASDPANPYGASLPWPRHGDDDRRVLARAAGAYVVLHDGEPILYLDRGGRSLQTLPGFASVEAAKAALHAVAGLVADGRLRSLQVERIDGTPVAESPHRDRLAEAGFRAGYRGYVVRSASQ
;
A
#
# COMPACT_ATOMS: atom_id res chain seq x y z
N GLY A 1 18.16 1.27 33.27
CA GLY A 1 19.00 0.11 33.64
C GLY A 1 18.92 -0.90 32.54
N TYR A 2 20.01 -1.64 32.37
CA TYR A 2 20.40 -2.50 31.25
C TYR A 2 19.44 -3.64 30.88
N PHE A 3 19.66 -4.12 29.65
CA PHE A 3 19.30 -5.40 29.05
C PHE A 3 19.19 -6.58 30.04
N VAL A 4 18.26 -7.49 29.73
CA VAL A 4 18.38 -8.89 30.15
C VAL A 4 18.57 -9.76 28.91
N GLU A 5 19.68 -10.49 28.99
CA GLU A 5 20.22 -11.58 28.17
C GLU A 5 19.27 -12.79 28.16
N GLY A 6 19.13 -13.47 27.00
CA GLY A 6 18.48 -14.79 26.93
C GLY A 6 16.99 -14.87 26.54
N LEU A 7 16.37 -13.81 25.98
CA LEU A 7 15.03 -13.92 25.39
C LEU A 7 15.07 -14.61 24.02
N GLY A 8 15.22 -15.94 24.04
CA GLY A 8 14.63 -16.83 23.05
C GLY A 8 13.11 -16.77 23.14
N GLY A 9 12.52 -15.61 22.88
CA GLY A 9 11.08 -15.43 22.73
C GLY A 9 10.68 -15.72 21.29
N ALA A 10 11.06 -16.88 20.76
CA ALA A 10 10.43 -17.41 19.56
C ALA A 10 8.94 -17.53 19.90
N GLN A 11 8.12 -16.60 19.41
CA GLN A 11 6.67 -16.74 19.42
C GLN A 11 6.34 -17.92 18.50
N PHE A 12 6.42 -19.12 19.05
CA PHE A 12 5.90 -20.32 18.41
C PHE A 12 4.38 -20.18 18.41
N ALA A 13 3.83 -19.72 17.28
CA ALA A 13 2.45 -20.02 16.97
C ALA A 13 2.31 -21.55 17.07
N LEU A 14 1.36 -22.04 17.87
CA LEU A 14 1.02 -23.46 17.92
C LEU A 14 0.84 -23.98 16.48
N PRO A 15 1.24 -25.22 16.13
CA PRO A 15 1.19 -25.77 14.76
C PRO A 15 -0.18 -25.78 14.05
N GLY A 16 -1.23 -25.16 14.60
CA GLY A 16 -2.50 -24.92 13.93
C GLY A 16 -3.01 -23.47 14.00
N ALA A 17 -2.31 -22.55 14.67
CA ALA A 17 -2.76 -21.16 14.80
C ALA A 17 -2.59 -20.37 13.49
N VAL A 18 -1.50 -20.64 12.75
CA VAL A 18 -1.27 -20.03 11.42
C VAL A 18 -2.25 -20.60 10.39
N ASP A 19 -2.50 -21.91 10.41
CA ASP A 19 -3.43 -22.54 9.48
C ASP A 19 -4.89 -22.18 9.78
N ARG A 20 -5.24 -21.94 11.06
CA ARG A 20 -6.54 -21.35 11.43
C ARG A 20 -6.69 -19.91 10.94
N LEU A 21 -5.64 -19.09 11.05
CA LEU A 21 -5.64 -17.73 10.46
C LEU A 21 -5.76 -17.77 8.93
N ARG A 22 -5.15 -18.76 8.26
CA ARG A 22 -5.30 -18.98 6.81
C ARG A 22 -6.69 -19.50 6.45
N SER A 23 -7.29 -20.37 7.27
CA SER A 23 -8.67 -20.84 7.06
C SER A 23 -9.72 -19.78 7.36
N GLU A 24 -9.44 -18.77 8.19
CA GLU A 24 -10.33 -17.60 8.36
C GLU A 24 -10.23 -16.61 7.19
N ARG A 25 -9.11 -16.62 6.43
CA ARG A 25 -8.98 -15.87 5.18
C ARG A 25 -9.78 -16.53 4.04
N ALA A 26 -9.93 -17.84 4.07
CA ALA A 26 -10.76 -18.59 3.13
C ALA A 26 -12.12 -18.90 3.78
N ASP A 27 -13.14 -18.06 3.55
CA ASP A 27 -14.50 -18.25 4.10
C ASP A 27 -14.94 -19.74 4.00
N PRO A 28 -15.11 -20.46 5.12
CA PRO A 28 -15.40 -21.90 5.10
C PRO A 28 -16.80 -22.22 4.55
N SER A 29 -17.64 -21.21 4.33
CA SER A 29 -18.96 -21.36 3.69
C SER A 29 -18.90 -21.38 2.16
N GLY A 30 -17.85 -20.84 1.53
CA GLY A 30 -17.79 -20.70 0.06
C GLY A 30 -18.88 -19.81 -0.56
N GLU A 31 -19.75 -19.20 0.24
CA GLU A 31 -20.94 -18.45 -0.21
C GLU A 31 -20.62 -16.98 -0.52
N ARG A 32 -19.46 -16.49 -0.10
CA ARG A 32 -18.93 -15.18 -0.52
C ARG A 32 -17.52 -15.37 -1.06
N PRO A 33 -17.19 -14.86 -2.26
CA PRO A 33 -15.80 -14.64 -2.61
C PRO A 33 -15.16 -13.88 -1.46
N SER A 34 -14.02 -14.34 -0.96
CA SER A 34 -13.19 -13.52 -0.06
C SER A 34 -12.87 -12.24 -0.83
N GLU A 35 -13.66 -11.18 -0.65
CA GLU A 35 -13.40 -9.88 -1.28
C GLU A 35 -11.98 -9.47 -0.88
N ALA A 36 -11.10 -9.34 -1.88
CA ALA A 36 -9.70 -9.01 -1.66
C ALA A 36 -9.62 -7.73 -0.83
N ARG A 37 -9.01 -7.81 0.35
CA ARG A 37 -9.03 -6.70 1.31
C ARG A 37 -7.91 -5.74 0.97
N THR A 38 -8.28 -4.58 0.45
CA THR A 38 -7.35 -3.48 0.18
C THR A 38 -7.35 -2.50 1.35
N LEU A 39 -6.18 -2.24 1.92
CA LEU A 39 -6.00 -1.38 3.09
C LEU A 39 -4.90 -0.35 2.84
N VAL A 40 -5.07 0.87 3.36
CA VAL A 40 -4.04 1.93 3.30
C VAL A 40 -3.55 2.27 4.70
N LEU A 41 -2.28 1.95 4.97
CA LEU A 41 -1.63 2.23 6.24
C LEU A 41 -0.62 3.37 6.07
N ALA A 42 -0.38 4.13 7.14
CA ALA A 42 0.84 4.94 7.18
C ALA A 42 2.05 3.99 7.12
N ALA A 43 3.11 4.36 6.40
CA ALA A 43 4.28 3.50 6.29
C ALA A 43 4.94 3.23 7.66
N SER A 44 4.81 4.18 8.60
CA SER A 44 5.26 4.08 9.99
C SER A 44 4.29 3.36 10.93
N ASP A 45 3.13 2.92 10.47
CA ASP A 45 2.13 2.25 11.30
C ASP A 45 2.68 0.94 11.89
N PRO A 46 2.45 0.62 13.17
CA PRO A 46 2.85 -0.66 13.77
C PRO A 46 2.27 -1.90 13.06
N ALA A 47 1.12 -1.78 12.41
CA ALA A 47 0.50 -2.86 11.65
C ALA A 47 1.17 -3.10 10.29
N ASN A 48 2.10 -2.22 9.85
CA ASN A 48 2.90 -2.45 8.65
C ASN A 48 4.23 -3.16 9.01
N PRO A 49 4.41 -4.46 8.68
CA PRO A 49 5.64 -5.19 8.95
C PRO A 49 6.77 -4.87 7.96
N TYR A 50 6.45 -4.28 6.79
CA TYR A 50 7.39 -4.03 5.71
C TYR A 50 8.27 -2.81 5.97
N GLY A 51 9.57 -2.96 5.69
CA GLY A 51 10.59 -1.96 6.05
C GLY A 51 10.95 -1.99 7.54
N ALA A 52 10.50 -3.00 8.27
CA ALA A 52 10.87 -3.27 9.66
C ALA A 52 11.29 -4.75 9.79
N SER A 53 10.35 -5.64 10.09
CA SER A 53 10.61 -7.08 10.25
C SER A 53 10.62 -7.83 8.92
N LEU A 54 9.94 -7.31 7.89
CA LEU A 54 9.95 -7.86 6.53
C LEU A 54 10.63 -6.89 5.55
N PRO A 55 11.43 -7.38 4.59
CA PRO A 55 11.93 -6.56 3.51
C PRO A 55 10.79 -6.13 2.58
N TRP A 56 10.93 -4.96 1.95
CA TRP A 56 10.01 -4.56 0.88
C TRP A 56 10.13 -5.50 -0.32
N PRO A 57 9.01 -5.93 -0.93
CA PRO A 57 9.03 -6.65 -2.20
C PRO A 57 9.72 -5.84 -3.30
N ARG A 58 10.37 -6.55 -4.23
CA ARG A 58 11.15 -5.96 -5.32
C ARG A 58 10.76 -6.60 -6.63
N HIS A 59 10.78 -5.83 -7.73
CA HIS A 59 10.51 -6.38 -9.07
C HIS A 59 11.64 -7.26 -9.60
N GLY A 60 12.82 -7.19 -8.99
CA GLY A 60 13.99 -8.01 -9.29
C GLY A 60 15.20 -7.56 -8.46
N ASP A 61 16.34 -8.21 -8.66
CA ASP A 61 17.57 -7.95 -7.89
C ASP A 61 18.17 -6.56 -8.14
N ASP A 62 17.89 -5.99 -9.32
CA ASP A 62 18.34 -4.65 -9.71
C ASP A 62 17.46 -3.52 -9.14
N ASP A 63 16.34 -3.85 -8.50
CA ASP A 63 15.50 -2.85 -7.83
C ASP A 63 16.18 -2.35 -6.54
N ARG A 64 16.80 -1.17 -6.65
CA ARG A 64 17.53 -0.50 -5.56
C ARG A 64 16.69 0.54 -4.82
N ARG A 65 15.39 0.67 -5.11
CA ARG A 65 14.54 1.68 -4.49
C ARG A 65 14.44 1.45 -2.99
N VAL A 66 14.55 2.54 -2.23
CA VAL A 66 14.42 2.52 -0.77
C VAL A 66 13.09 3.13 -0.38
N LEU A 67 12.22 2.31 0.20
CA LEU A 67 10.93 2.75 0.72
C LEU A 67 11.03 2.94 2.23
N ALA A 68 10.89 4.19 2.68
CA ALA A 68 11.10 4.53 4.09
C ALA A 68 9.81 4.41 4.89
N ARG A 69 9.91 3.91 6.13
CA ARG A 69 8.82 3.99 7.13
C ARG A 69 8.74 5.41 7.71
N ALA A 70 8.37 6.38 6.89
CA ALA A 70 8.33 7.80 7.25
C ALA A 70 6.91 8.29 7.53
N ALA A 71 6.77 9.22 8.48
CA ALA A 71 5.51 9.91 8.71
C ALA A 71 5.06 10.66 7.43
N GLY A 72 3.78 10.50 7.07
CA GLY A 72 3.20 11.07 5.85
C GLY A 72 3.50 10.29 4.56
N ALA A 73 4.20 9.15 4.65
CA ALA A 73 4.22 8.14 3.59
C ALA A 73 3.15 7.08 3.88
N TYR A 74 2.64 6.44 2.83
CA TYR A 74 1.59 5.42 2.94
C TYR A 74 1.95 4.17 2.14
N VAL A 75 1.43 3.03 2.58
CA VAL A 75 1.50 1.77 1.85
C VAL A 75 0.09 1.23 1.66
N VAL A 76 -0.18 0.74 0.46
CA VAL A 76 -1.39 -0.03 0.15
C VAL A 76 -1.06 -1.50 0.23
N LEU A 77 -1.78 -2.21 1.08
CA LEU A 77 -1.76 -3.66 1.17
C LEU A 77 -2.98 -4.22 0.45
N HIS A 78 -2.79 -5.26 -0.36
CA HIS A 78 -3.85 -6.03 -0.98
C HIS A 78 -3.67 -7.48 -0.55
N ASP A 79 -4.63 -7.99 0.22
CA ASP A 79 -4.52 -9.29 0.89
C ASP A 79 -3.20 -9.44 1.67
N GLY A 80 -2.79 -8.37 2.35
CA GLY A 80 -1.60 -8.31 3.19
C GLY A 80 -0.27 -8.14 2.45
N GLU A 81 -0.26 -8.19 1.12
CA GLU A 81 0.93 -7.91 0.30
C GLU A 81 0.98 -6.42 -0.08
N PRO A 82 2.11 -5.74 0.05
CA PRO A 82 2.23 -4.34 -0.30
C PRO A 82 2.35 -4.22 -1.82
N ILE A 83 1.42 -3.48 -2.41
CA ILE A 83 1.32 -3.35 -3.87
C ILE A 83 1.60 -1.92 -4.34
N LEU A 84 1.44 -0.92 -3.48
CA LEU A 84 1.70 0.47 -3.84
C LEU A 84 2.24 1.23 -2.65
N TYR A 85 3.25 2.07 -2.88
CA TYR A 85 3.79 2.98 -1.88
C TYR A 85 3.63 4.43 -2.34
N LEU A 86 3.14 5.29 -1.45
CA LEU A 86 3.05 6.72 -1.63
C LEU A 86 4.13 7.39 -0.79
N ASP A 87 4.96 8.21 -1.43
CA ASP A 87 6.07 8.88 -0.77
C ASP A 87 5.63 9.90 0.30
N ARG A 88 6.61 10.28 1.12
CA ARG A 88 6.45 11.39 2.04
C ARG A 88 6.24 12.68 1.23
N GLY A 89 5.05 13.26 1.35
CA GLY A 89 4.66 14.47 0.63
C GLY A 89 3.64 14.21 -0.48
N GLY A 90 3.35 12.94 -0.78
CA GLY A 90 2.24 12.54 -1.64
C GLY A 90 2.43 12.87 -3.12
N ARG A 91 3.68 13.04 -3.57
CA ARG A 91 4.00 13.44 -4.96
C ARG A 91 4.40 12.27 -5.85
N SER A 92 4.86 11.17 -5.28
CA SER A 92 5.37 10.04 -6.03
C SER A 92 4.75 8.74 -5.57
N LEU A 93 4.22 7.98 -6.52
CA LEU A 93 3.80 6.59 -6.33
C LEU A 93 4.92 5.65 -6.77
N GLN A 94 5.12 4.57 -6.04
CA GLN A 94 6.03 3.48 -6.38
C GLN A 94 5.22 2.17 -6.41
N THR A 95 5.15 1.54 -7.58
CA THR A 95 4.47 0.26 -7.74
C THR A 95 5.37 -0.86 -7.24
N LEU A 96 4.76 -1.83 -6.56
CA LEU A 96 5.41 -3.05 -6.08
C LEU A 96 4.91 -4.25 -6.90
N PRO A 97 5.57 -5.42 -6.85
CA PRO A 97 5.25 -6.57 -7.71
C PRO A 97 3.76 -6.93 -7.77
N GLY A 98 3.04 -6.91 -6.65
CA GLY A 98 1.60 -7.21 -6.61
C GLY A 98 0.70 -6.17 -7.30
N PHE A 99 1.22 -5.06 -7.81
CA PHE A 99 0.48 -4.08 -8.62
C PHE A 99 0.26 -4.54 -10.07
N ALA A 100 0.82 -5.68 -10.48
CA ALA A 100 0.79 -6.11 -11.88
C ALA A 100 -0.62 -6.49 -12.39
N SER A 101 -1.54 -6.94 -11.52
CA SER A 101 -2.91 -7.26 -11.92
C SER A 101 -3.74 -5.99 -12.10
N VAL A 102 -4.64 -6.00 -13.08
CA VAL A 102 -5.49 -4.84 -13.39
C VAL A 102 -6.41 -4.52 -12.20
N GLU A 103 -6.94 -5.55 -11.56
CA GLU A 103 -7.84 -5.49 -10.42
C GLU A 103 -7.13 -4.90 -9.20
N ALA A 104 -5.94 -5.39 -8.86
CA ALA A 104 -5.16 -4.89 -7.72
C ALA A 104 -4.68 -3.46 -7.96
N ALA A 105 -4.22 -3.15 -9.18
CA ALA A 105 -3.84 -1.79 -9.56
C ALA A 105 -5.00 -0.81 -9.38
N LYS A 106 -6.19 -1.16 -9.87
CA LYS A 106 -7.39 -0.34 -9.72
C LYS A 106 -7.74 -0.16 -8.24
N ALA A 107 -7.81 -1.25 -7.48
CA ALA A 107 -8.12 -1.21 -6.06
C ALA A 107 -7.13 -0.30 -5.29
N ALA A 108 -5.84 -0.39 -5.58
CA ALA A 108 -4.82 0.42 -4.93
C ALA A 108 -4.95 1.92 -5.21
N LEU A 109 -5.17 2.30 -6.47
CA LEU A 109 -5.30 3.70 -6.85
C LEU A 109 -6.57 4.32 -6.24
N HIS A 110 -7.69 3.56 -6.22
CA HIS A 110 -8.90 3.97 -5.51
C HIS A 110 -8.67 4.11 -4.00
N ALA A 111 -7.94 3.17 -3.39
CA ALA A 111 -7.64 3.22 -1.96
C ALA A 111 -6.80 4.46 -1.59
N VAL A 112 -5.83 4.83 -2.44
CA VAL A 112 -5.04 6.05 -2.26
C VAL A 112 -5.88 7.31 -2.45
N ALA A 113 -6.80 7.36 -3.43
CA ALA A 113 -7.77 8.45 -3.56
C ALA A 113 -8.67 8.56 -2.32
N GLY A 114 -9.01 7.41 -1.72
CA GLY A 114 -9.78 7.29 -0.47
C GLY A 114 -9.15 8.04 0.70
N LEU A 115 -7.82 8.20 0.76
CA LEU A 115 -7.17 9.04 1.78
C LEU A 115 -7.72 10.47 1.82
N VAL A 116 -8.15 11.01 0.67
CA VAL A 116 -8.74 12.33 0.59
C VAL A 116 -10.24 12.30 0.90
N ALA A 117 -10.95 11.29 0.42
CA ALA A 117 -12.38 11.11 0.70
C ALA A 117 -12.65 10.92 2.21
N ASP A 118 -11.78 10.16 2.89
CA ASP A 118 -11.86 9.88 4.32
C ASP A 118 -11.33 11.04 5.20
N GLY A 119 -10.90 12.15 4.58
CA GLY A 119 -10.37 13.32 5.28
C GLY A 119 -8.97 13.14 5.90
N ARG A 120 -8.30 12.00 5.66
CA ARG A 120 -6.91 11.76 6.12
C ARG A 120 -5.91 12.70 5.45
N LEU A 121 -6.21 13.13 4.21
CA LEU A 121 -5.50 14.16 3.47
C LEU A 121 -6.50 15.19 2.94
N ARG A 122 -6.16 16.48 2.95
CA ARG A 122 -7.02 17.52 2.35
C ARG A 122 -7.04 17.46 0.81
N SER A 123 -5.91 17.07 0.23
CA SER A 123 -5.73 16.88 -1.19
C SER A 123 -4.52 15.98 -1.42
N LEU A 124 -4.45 15.41 -2.62
CA LEU A 124 -3.31 14.60 -3.05
C LEU A 124 -2.98 14.94 -4.51
N GLN A 125 -1.71 15.29 -4.78
CA GLN A 125 -1.21 15.63 -6.10
C GLN A 125 -0.06 14.71 -6.47
N VAL A 126 -0.32 13.74 -7.33
CA VAL A 126 0.68 12.79 -7.82
C VAL A 126 1.35 13.35 -9.07
N GLU A 127 2.66 13.50 -9.02
CA GLU A 127 3.50 14.04 -10.09
C GLU A 127 4.22 12.92 -10.86
N ARG A 128 4.54 11.80 -10.19
CA ARG A 128 5.27 10.68 -10.77
C ARG A 128 4.73 9.32 -10.32
N ILE A 129 4.86 8.34 -11.20
CA ILE A 129 4.65 6.91 -10.91
C ILE A 129 5.92 6.19 -11.37
N ASP A 130 6.60 5.51 -10.45
CA ASP A 130 7.88 4.81 -10.70
C ASP A 130 8.96 5.72 -11.31
N GLY A 131 8.97 6.99 -10.90
CA GLY A 131 9.91 8.01 -11.39
C GLY A 131 9.50 8.68 -12.70
N THR A 132 8.57 8.09 -13.46
CA THR A 132 8.05 8.66 -14.71
C THR A 132 6.97 9.71 -14.41
N PRO A 133 6.97 10.89 -15.07
CA PRO A 133 5.87 11.85 -14.96
C PRO A 133 4.51 11.19 -15.26
N VAL A 134 3.46 11.49 -14.48
CA VAL A 134 2.15 10.82 -14.66
C VAL A 134 1.63 10.93 -16.09
N ALA A 135 1.86 12.08 -16.76
CA ALA A 135 1.40 12.29 -18.14
C ALA A 135 1.95 11.27 -19.15
N GLU A 136 3.13 10.72 -18.87
CA GLU A 136 3.86 9.74 -19.68
C GLU A 136 3.73 8.31 -19.11
N SER A 137 3.11 8.14 -17.95
CA SER A 137 2.99 6.86 -17.27
C SER A 137 1.93 5.96 -17.92
N PRO A 138 2.16 4.64 -18.05
CA PRO A 138 1.12 3.68 -18.47
C PRO A 138 -0.03 3.55 -17.47
N HIS A 139 0.09 4.13 -16.27
CA HIS A 139 -0.95 4.12 -15.24
C HIS A 139 -1.76 5.42 -15.19
N ARG A 140 -1.51 6.37 -16.11
CA ARG A 140 -2.21 7.65 -16.20
C ARG A 140 -3.73 7.49 -16.21
N ASP A 141 -4.23 6.66 -17.13
CA ASP A 141 -5.67 6.52 -17.36
C ASP A 141 -6.33 5.82 -16.16
N ARG A 142 -5.66 4.82 -15.57
CA ARG A 142 -6.10 4.17 -14.32
C ARG A 142 -6.16 5.14 -13.14
N LEU A 143 -5.22 6.08 -13.06
CA LEU A 143 -5.22 7.11 -12.03
C LEU A 143 -6.40 8.08 -12.24
N ALA A 144 -6.71 8.42 -13.50
CA ALA A 144 -7.87 9.24 -13.82
C ALA A 144 -9.20 8.53 -13.46
N GLU A 145 -9.31 7.24 -13.76
CA GLU A 145 -10.46 6.39 -13.37
C GLU A 145 -10.66 6.34 -11.85
N ALA A 146 -9.58 6.41 -11.06
CA ALA A 146 -9.63 6.50 -9.60
C ALA A 146 -10.09 7.88 -9.07
N GLY A 147 -10.43 8.83 -9.95
CA GLY A 147 -10.98 10.13 -9.60
C GLY A 147 -9.96 11.28 -9.55
N PHE A 148 -8.70 11.01 -9.91
CA PHE A 148 -7.72 12.08 -10.08
C PHE A 148 -7.98 12.84 -11.39
N ARG A 149 -7.70 14.14 -11.39
CA ARG A 149 -7.83 14.98 -12.58
C ARG A 149 -6.49 15.58 -12.95
N ALA A 150 -6.24 15.74 -14.25
CA ALA A 150 -5.05 16.43 -14.73
C ALA A 150 -5.01 17.87 -14.18
N GLY A 151 -3.85 18.25 -13.67
CA GLY A 151 -3.52 19.60 -13.20
C GLY A 151 -2.15 20.02 -13.71
N TYR A 152 -1.70 21.23 -13.34
CA TYR A 152 -0.48 21.83 -13.90
C TYR A 152 0.81 21.04 -13.61
N ARG A 153 0.93 20.46 -12.41
CA ARG A 153 2.15 19.74 -11.96
C ARG A 153 1.97 18.23 -11.86
N GLY A 154 0.80 17.71 -12.22
CA GLY A 154 0.46 16.31 -12.01
C GLY A 154 -1.04 16.09 -11.91
N TYR A 155 -1.42 14.93 -11.42
CA TYR A 155 -2.81 14.51 -11.28
C TYR A 155 -3.25 14.73 -9.83
N VAL A 156 -4.40 15.38 -9.66
CA VAL A 156 -4.86 15.84 -8.34
C VAL A 156 -6.25 15.32 -8.02
N VAL A 157 -6.43 14.90 -6.76
CA VAL A 157 -7.74 14.68 -6.15
C VAL A 157 -7.86 15.58 -4.91
N ARG A 158 -9.04 16.13 -4.68
CA ARG A 158 -9.35 17.05 -3.58
C ARG A 158 -10.67 16.64 -2.95
N SER A 159 -10.87 16.90 -1.68
CA SER A 159 -12.18 16.72 -1.05
C SER A 159 -13.21 17.59 -1.77
N ALA A 160 -14.42 17.09 -1.98
CA ALA A 160 -15.51 17.95 -2.40
C ALA A 160 -15.69 19.04 -1.33
N SER A 161 -15.69 20.31 -1.73
CA SER A 161 -16.05 21.41 -0.83
C SER A 161 -17.47 21.15 -0.34
N GLN A 162 -17.64 20.84 0.94
CA GLN A 162 -18.95 20.94 1.59
C GLN A 162 -19.26 22.41 1.88
#